data_AF-A0A7X4FUF7-F1
#
_entry.id   AF-A0A7X4FUF7-F1
#
_cell.length_a   1.000
_cell.length_b   1.000
_cell.length_c   1.000
_cell.angle_alpha   90.00
_cell.angle_beta   90.00
_cell.angle_gamma   90.00
#
_symmetry.space_group_name_H-M   'P 1'
#
loop_
_entity.id
_entity.type
_entity.pdbx_description
1 polymer ?
#
loop_
_entity_poly.entity_id
_entity_poly.type
_entity_poly.pdbx_seq_one_letter_code
_entity_poly.pdbx_strand_id
1 'polypeptide(L)'
;MKRLLHFLFAAAVALAMLPVDTQAHFQLVEPAPWINLDRLGNPQKVGPCGGNPTGDNDAILSGIVTEVTGGSKLHLKIQETIFHSGHYRVALSVNSRNELPADPTAVEKWTDRGLYSVWGVIQSPPQIPVIADGLFPHYPVGDQRASFRPETPMDPWEADIAIPNINCEKCTLQVIQFMADHVYNTPGGYSYHHCADLKITADPSKPIDDRWPGQMMTND
;
A
#
# COMPACT_ATOMS: atom_id res chain seq x y z
N MET A 1 -53.49 -31.82 42.82
CA MET A 1 -52.64 -30.65 43.10
C MET A 1 -51.24 -30.93 42.58
N LYS A 2 -50.74 -30.02 41.73
CA LYS A 2 -49.58 -30.15 40.84
C LYS A 2 -48.26 -30.36 41.59
N ARG A 3 -47.51 -31.42 41.23
CA ARG A 3 -46.04 -31.45 41.32
C ARG A 3 -45.50 -32.26 40.15
N LEU A 4 -45.47 -31.62 38.98
CA LEU A 4 -44.72 -32.08 37.82
C LEU A 4 -44.02 -30.85 37.22
N LEU A 5 -42.77 -31.06 36.80
CA LEU A 5 -41.89 -30.14 36.07
C LEU A 5 -41.46 -28.87 36.81
N HIS A 6 -40.18 -28.80 37.18
CA HIS A 6 -39.34 -27.61 36.95
C HIS A 6 -37.88 -28.07 36.78
N PHE A 7 -37.60 -28.77 35.68
CA PHE A 7 -36.27 -28.76 35.06
C PHE A 7 -36.38 -27.80 33.88
N LEU A 8 -35.80 -26.62 33.98
CA LEU A 8 -35.42 -25.83 32.81
C LEU A 8 -34.02 -25.29 33.03
N PHE A 9 -33.10 -25.93 32.31
CA PHE A 9 -31.73 -25.53 32.07
C PHE A 9 -31.66 -24.05 31.66
N ALA A 10 -30.96 -23.22 32.43
CA ALA A 10 -30.45 -21.95 31.94
C ALA A 10 -29.10 -22.24 31.23
N ALA A 11 -29.16 -22.68 29.98
CA ALA A 11 -27.99 -22.73 29.12
C ALA A 11 -27.76 -21.32 28.56
N ALA A 12 -26.89 -20.55 29.22
CA ALA A 12 -26.40 -19.30 28.66
C ALA A 12 -25.54 -19.61 27.43
N VAL A 13 -26.07 -19.38 26.23
CA VAL A 13 -25.29 -19.41 25.00
C VAL A 13 -24.40 -18.17 25.00
N ALA A 14 -23.19 -18.29 25.54
CA ALA A 14 -22.13 -17.33 25.29
C ALA A 14 -21.67 -17.54 23.83
N LEU A 15 -22.29 -16.81 22.91
CA LEU A 15 -21.83 -16.73 21.54
C LEU A 15 -20.50 -15.98 21.56
N ALA A 16 -19.38 -16.71 21.54
CA ALA A 16 -18.06 -16.13 21.35
C ALA A 16 -18.06 -15.41 20.01
N MET A 17 -18.12 -14.07 20.04
CA MET A 17 -17.82 -13.25 18.88
C MET A 17 -16.35 -13.47 18.56
N LEU A 18 -16.07 -14.39 17.65
CA LEU A 18 -14.74 -14.52 17.07
C LEU A 18 -14.42 -13.18 16.41
N PRO A 19 -13.22 -12.61 16.62
CA PRO A 19 -12.81 -11.47 15.84
C PRO A 19 -12.88 -11.88 14.37
N VAL A 20 -13.79 -11.25 13.62
CA VAL A 20 -13.68 -11.29 12.17
C VAL A 20 -12.44 -10.47 11.89
N ASP A 21 -11.33 -11.14 11.58
CA ASP A 21 -10.23 -10.47 10.93
C ASP A 21 -10.81 -9.87 9.67
N THR A 22 -11.12 -8.58 9.73
CA THR A 22 -11.38 -7.77 8.55
C THR A 22 -10.08 -7.80 7.79
N GLN A 23 -9.95 -8.82 6.94
CA GLN A 23 -8.89 -8.88 6.00
C GLN A 23 -8.99 -7.58 5.20
N ALA A 24 -7.89 -6.91 5.04
CA ALA A 24 -7.82 -5.54 4.59
C ALA A 24 -6.49 -5.51 3.86
N HIS A 25 -6.47 -5.68 2.54
CA HIS A 25 -5.23 -5.92 1.80
C HIS A 25 -5.30 -5.54 0.31
N PHE A 26 -4.14 -5.19 -0.26
CA PHE A 26 -3.93 -5.13 -1.71
C PHE A 26 -2.67 -5.87 -2.12
N GLN A 27 -2.65 -6.37 -3.36
CA GLN A 27 -1.46 -6.92 -4.00
C GLN A 27 -0.93 -5.91 -5.01
N LEU A 28 0.38 -5.68 -4.98
CA LEU A 28 1.10 -5.11 -6.11
C LEU A 28 1.30 -6.23 -7.15
N VAL A 29 0.64 -6.11 -8.30
CA VAL A 29 0.68 -7.12 -9.37
C VAL A 29 1.77 -6.78 -10.37
N GLU A 30 1.81 -5.51 -10.82
CA GLU A 30 2.86 -5.00 -11.71
C GLU A 30 3.30 -3.61 -11.22
N PRO A 31 4.62 -3.33 -11.12
CA PRO A 31 5.74 -4.27 -11.26
C PRO A 31 5.74 -5.38 -10.20
N ALA A 32 6.49 -6.46 -10.44
CA ALA A 32 6.53 -7.59 -9.51
C ALA A 32 7.03 -7.15 -8.10
N PRO A 33 6.40 -7.63 -7.02
CA PRO A 33 6.75 -7.21 -5.67
C PRO A 33 8.13 -7.75 -5.24
N TRP A 34 8.84 -6.99 -4.41
CA TRP A 34 10.16 -7.35 -3.88
C TRP A 34 10.13 -8.53 -2.88
N ILE A 35 8.94 -8.87 -2.39
CA ILE A 35 8.67 -9.99 -1.48
C ILE A 35 7.52 -10.82 -2.03
N ASN A 36 7.51 -12.10 -1.68
CA ASN A 36 6.43 -13.02 -1.99
C ASN A 36 5.20 -12.68 -1.15
N LEU A 37 4.10 -12.34 -1.85
CA LEU A 37 2.84 -11.99 -1.22
C LEU A 37 1.93 -13.22 -1.11
N ASP A 38 1.17 -13.32 -0.02
CA ASP A 38 0.05 -14.27 0.04
C ASP A 38 -1.11 -13.83 -0.88
N ARG A 39 -2.17 -14.64 -0.95
CA ARG A 39 -3.35 -14.37 -1.79
C ARG A 39 -4.10 -13.06 -1.47
N LEU A 40 -3.76 -12.40 -0.37
CA LEU A 40 -4.38 -11.18 0.10
C LEU A 40 -3.47 -9.99 -0.16
N GLY A 41 -2.15 -10.21 -0.10
CA GLY A 41 -1.15 -9.15 -0.20
C GLY A 41 -0.26 -9.06 1.04
N ASN A 42 -0.24 -10.05 1.94
CA ASN A 42 0.66 -10.01 3.09
C ASN A 42 2.10 -10.42 2.74
N PRO A 43 3.09 -9.86 3.44
CA PRO A 43 2.97 -8.82 4.47
C PRO A 43 2.95 -7.39 3.87
N GLN A 44 2.14 -6.51 4.45
CA GLN A 44 1.93 -5.13 3.92
C GLN A 44 1.84 -4.04 5.00
N LYS A 45 1.88 -4.41 6.29
CA LYS A 45 1.72 -3.47 7.41
C LYS A 45 3.02 -2.79 7.82
N VAL A 46 4.17 -3.45 7.68
CA VAL A 46 5.44 -2.89 8.14
C VAL A 46 5.95 -1.88 7.11
N GLY A 47 5.91 -0.59 7.43
CA GLY A 47 6.52 0.43 6.59
C GLY A 47 8.05 0.26 6.49
N PRO A 48 8.68 0.67 5.37
CA PRO A 48 8.07 1.31 4.21
C PRO A 48 7.60 0.33 3.11
N CYS A 49 7.88 -0.98 3.22
CA CYS A 49 7.76 -1.92 2.10
C CYS A 49 6.98 -3.21 2.43
N GLY A 50 6.15 -3.18 3.48
CA GLY A 50 5.17 -4.21 3.82
C GLY A 50 5.65 -5.27 4.80
N GLY A 51 6.90 -5.72 4.66
CA GLY A 51 7.52 -6.76 5.49
C GLY A 51 8.85 -6.35 6.13
N ASN A 52 9.40 -7.26 6.93
CA ASN A 52 10.74 -7.15 7.54
C ASN A 52 11.58 -8.40 7.26
N PRO A 53 12.07 -8.59 6.02
CA PRO A 53 12.96 -9.69 5.64
C PRO A 53 14.34 -9.43 6.23
N THR A 54 14.50 -9.83 7.48
CA THR A 54 15.78 -9.88 8.19
C THR A 54 15.90 -11.23 8.89
N GLY A 55 17.05 -11.89 8.76
CA GLY A 55 17.31 -13.17 9.43
C GLY A 55 16.44 -14.29 8.84
N ASP A 56 15.71 -15.01 9.69
CA ASP A 56 14.85 -16.12 9.24
C ASP A 56 13.74 -15.67 8.27
N ASN A 57 13.40 -14.37 8.28
CA ASN A 57 12.42 -13.81 7.36
C ASN A 57 12.97 -13.51 5.96
N ASP A 58 14.28 -13.63 5.70
CA ASP A 58 14.85 -13.36 4.38
C ASP A 58 14.24 -14.24 3.27
N ALA A 59 13.70 -15.40 3.65
CA ALA A 59 13.00 -16.32 2.76
C ALA A 59 11.77 -15.72 2.05
N ILE A 60 11.22 -14.60 2.55
CA ILE A 60 10.09 -13.92 1.88
C ILE A 60 10.53 -13.08 0.69
N LEU A 61 11.84 -12.82 0.49
CA LEU A 61 12.32 -12.05 -0.65
C LEU A 61 11.99 -12.78 -1.97
N SER A 62 11.49 -12.03 -2.96
CA SER A 62 11.22 -12.59 -4.29
C SER A 62 12.50 -12.70 -5.12
N GLY A 63 13.47 -11.80 -4.88
CA GLY A 63 14.68 -11.67 -5.70
C GLY A 63 14.43 -11.12 -7.11
N ILE A 64 13.20 -10.71 -7.42
CA ILE A 64 12.82 -10.22 -8.74
C ILE A 64 13.21 -8.75 -8.87
N VAL A 65 13.83 -8.40 -9.99
CA VAL A 65 14.14 -7.02 -10.38
C VAL A 65 13.47 -6.74 -11.72
N THR A 66 12.63 -5.72 -11.77
CA THR A 66 11.93 -5.32 -13.00
C THR A 66 12.81 -4.35 -13.80
N GLU A 67 13.11 -4.67 -15.05
CA GLU A 67 13.85 -3.78 -15.96
C GLU A 67 12.93 -2.69 -16.51
N VAL A 68 13.39 -1.44 -16.47
CA VAL A 68 12.61 -0.25 -16.86
C VAL A 68 13.49 0.70 -17.65
N THR A 69 12.96 1.21 -18.77
CA THR A 69 13.62 2.29 -19.51
C THR A 69 13.37 3.63 -18.81
N GLY A 70 14.43 4.39 -18.51
CA GLY A 70 14.35 5.73 -17.96
C GLY A 70 13.58 6.69 -18.86
N GLY A 71 12.82 7.62 -18.28
CA GLY A 71 12.01 8.56 -19.04
C GLY A 71 10.82 7.91 -19.77
N SER A 72 10.51 6.65 -19.47
CA SER A 72 9.33 5.94 -19.99
C SER A 72 8.14 6.05 -19.04
N LYS A 73 7.04 5.39 -19.41
CA LYS A 73 5.90 5.18 -18.53
C LYS A 73 5.92 3.73 -18.02
N LEU A 74 5.95 3.56 -16.71
CA LEU A 74 5.83 2.26 -16.05
C LEU A 74 4.35 1.93 -15.84
N HIS A 75 3.92 0.74 -16.27
CA HIS A 75 2.61 0.23 -15.95
C HIS A 75 2.54 -0.20 -14.48
N LEU A 76 1.65 0.43 -13.72
CA LEU A 76 1.29 0.05 -12.37
C LEU A 76 -0.04 -0.70 -12.41
N LYS A 77 -0.08 -1.90 -11.82
CA LYS A 77 -1.29 -2.70 -11.64
C LYS A 77 -1.42 -3.14 -10.18
N ILE A 78 -2.56 -2.84 -9.59
CA ILE A 78 -2.89 -3.14 -8.20
C ILE A 78 -4.16 -3.97 -8.16
N GLN A 79 -4.12 -5.08 -7.43
CA GLN A 79 -5.31 -5.84 -7.08
C GLN A 79 -5.66 -5.53 -5.63
N GLU A 80 -6.66 -4.68 -5.42
CA GLU A 80 -7.23 -4.48 -4.10
C GLU A 80 -8.14 -5.66 -3.78
N THR A 81 -7.69 -6.54 -2.87
CA THR A 81 -8.43 -7.77 -2.55
C THR A 81 -9.60 -7.46 -1.63
N ILE A 82 -9.42 -6.45 -0.77
CA ILE A 82 -10.47 -5.93 0.11
C ILE A 82 -10.47 -4.42 0.07
N PHE A 83 -11.66 -3.91 -0.14
CA PHE A 83 -11.89 -2.51 -0.38
C PHE A 83 -11.68 -1.62 0.86
N HIS A 84 -10.85 -0.58 0.71
CA HIS A 84 -10.72 0.54 1.63
C HIS A 84 -10.96 1.86 0.93
N SER A 85 -11.79 2.74 1.49
CA SER A 85 -11.81 4.14 1.04
C SER A 85 -10.42 4.74 1.08
N GLY A 86 -10.02 5.55 0.10
CA GLY A 86 -8.69 6.11 0.08
C GLY A 86 -8.14 6.47 -1.28
N HIS A 87 -6.82 6.38 -1.39
CA HIS A 87 -6.04 6.60 -2.61
C HIS A 87 -4.68 5.90 -2.51
N TYR A 88 -3.96 5.88 -3.61
CA TYR A 88 -2.60 5.33 -3.69
C TYR A 88 -1.55 6.43 -3.95
N ARG A 89 -0.36 6.21 -3.41
CA ARG A 89 0.84 7.03 -3.65
C ARG A 89 1.99 6.15 -4.09
N VAL A 90 2.80 6.67 -5.02
CA VAL A 90 4.00 6.02 -5.54
C VAL A 90 5.21 6.91 -5.31
N ALA A 91 6.25 6.35 -4.69
CA ALA A 91 7.53 6.99 -4.48
C ALA A 91 8.66 6.12 -5.03
N LEU A 92 9.77 6.74 -5.41
CA LEU A 92 10.95 6.06 -5.91
C LEU A 92 12.14 6.43 -5.02
N SER A 93 12.95 5.44 -4.65
CA SER A 93 14.25 5.64 -4.00
C SER A 93 15.37 5.03 -4.83
N VAL A 94 16.49 5.73 -4.95
CA VAL A 94 17.61 5.37 -5.85
C VAL A 94 18.75 4.72 -5.08
N ASN A 95 19.15 5.28 -3.94
CA ASN A 95 20.28 4.76 -3.17
C ASN A 95 19.84 3.75 -2.12
N SER A 96 18.75 4.04 -1.41
CA SER A 96 18.25 3.17 -0.34
C SER A 96 16.82 3.50 0.02
N ARG A 97 16.12 2.53 0.61
CA ARG A 97 14.74 2.70 1.09
C ARG A 97 14.57 3.74 2.19
N ASN A 98 15.66 4.21 2.80
CA ASN A 98 15.62 5.32 3.75
C ASN A 98 15.32 6.67 3.07
N GLU A 99 15.42 6.75 1.75
CA GLU A 99 14.98 7.91 0.96
C GLU A 99 13.47 7.92 0.77
N LEU A 100 12.76 6.82 1.04
CA LEU A 100 11.31 6.78 0.90
C LEU A 100 10.65 7.73 1.90
N PRO A 101 9.62 8.47 1.48
CA PRO A 101 8.98 9.46 2.33
C PRO A 101 8.13 8.78 3.40
N ALA A 102 7.88 9.47 4.50
CA ALA A 102 6.88 9.05 5.47
C ALA A 102 5.49 8.92 4.81
N ASP A 103 4.61 8.14 5.42
CA ASP A 103 3.21 8.01 5.00
C ASP A 103 2.50 9.37 4.93
N PRO A 104 1.43 9.49 4.11
CA PRO A 104 0.59 10.67 4.06
C PRO A 104 0.15 11.05 5.47
N THR A 105 0.30 12.34 5.80
CA THR A 105 -0.22 12.85 7.07
C THR A 105 -1.73 12.68 7.09
N ALA A 106 -2.25 11.96 8.09
CA ALA A 106 -3.66 11.68 8.23
C ALA A 106 -4.37 12.83 8.97
N VAL A 107 -5.52 13.25 8.46
CA VAL A 107 -6.54 13.96 9.22
C VAL A 107 -7.37 12.90 9.93
N GLU A 108 -7.48 13.03 11.25
CA GLU A 108 -8.16 12.05 12.10
C GLU A 108 -9.42 12.62 12.71
N LYS A 109 -10.33 11.72 13.08
CA LYS A 109 -11.57 12.05 13.80
C LYS A 109 -11.86 11.01 14.86
N TRP A 110 -12.30 11.46 16.03
CA TRP A 110 -12.86 10.59 17.05
C TRP A 110 -14.26 10.12 16.65
N THR A 111 -14.47 8.81 16.71
CA THR A 111 -15.76 8.13 16.52
C THR A 111 -16.12 7.37 17.78
N ASP A 112 -17.35 6.86 17.86
CA ASP A 112 -17.78 5.96 18.95
C ASP A 112 -16.97 4.66 19.01
N ARG A 113 -16.22 4.34 17.93
CA ARG A 113 -15.33 3.17 17.82
C ARG A 113 -13.85 3.51 18.02
N GLY A 114 -13.52 4.76 18.37
CA GLY A 114 -12.15 5.24 18.56
C GLY A 114 -11.68 6.22 17.49
N LEU A 115 -10.36 6.44 17.43
CA LEU A 115 -9.72 7.35 16.48
C LEU A 115 -9.60 6.71 15.10
N TYR A 116 -10.15 7.38 14.09
CA TYR A 116 -10.19 6.91 12.70
C TYR A 116 -9.55 7.96 11.79
N SER A 117 -8.89 7.51 10.73
CA SER A 117 -8.49 8.37 9.63
C SER A 117 -9.70 8.85 8.83
N VAL A 118 -9.61 10.04 8.24
CA VAL A 118 -10.64 10.62 7.36
C VAL A 118 -10.07 10.98 6.01
N TRP A 119 -8.85 11.52 5.99
CA TRP A 119 -8.19 12.00 4.79
C TRP A 119 -6.67 11.89 4.94
N GLY A 120 -5.97 11.56 3.86
CA GLY A 120 -4.51 11.56 3.80
C GLY A 120 -4.05 12.69 2.88
N VAL A 121 -3.09 13.50 3.31
CA VAL A 121 -2.58 14.62 2.50
C VAL A 121 -1.99 14.10 1.19
N ILE A 122 -2.54 14.58 0.06
CA ILE A 122 -2.05 14.31 -1.30
C ILE A 122 -1.08 15.43 -1.72
N GLN A 123 0.09 15.07 -2.22
CA GLN A 123 1.01 16.01 -2.85
C GLN A 123 0.61 16.30 -4.30
N SER A 124 0.21 17.55 -4.58
CA SER A 124 -0.13 18.00 -5.93
C SER A 124 0.45 19.39 -6.21
N PRO A 125 1.50 19.53 -7.06
CA PRO A 125 2.18 18.45 -7.78
C PRO A 125 3.04 17.57 -6.87
N PRO A 126 3.22 16.26 -7.18
CA PRO A 126 4.17 15.39 -6.49
C PRO A 126 5.58 15.99 -6.45
N GLN A 127 6.29 15.82 -5.33
CA GLN A 127 7.68 16.24 -5.16
C GLN A 127 8.57 15.02 -4.90
N ILE A 128 9.76 14.99 -5.51
CA ILE A 128 10.77 13.93 -5.28
C ILE A 128 10.95 13.72 -3.76
N PRO A 129 10.86 12.47 -3.25
CA PRO A 129 10.86 11.19 -3.98
C PRO A 129 9.48 10.68 -4.47
N VAL A 130 8.39 11.39 -4.20
CA VAL A 130 7.04 11.03 -4.68
C VAL A 130 6.93 11.35 -6.17
N ILE A 131 6.57 10.34 -6.97
CA ILE A 131 6.45 10.46 -8.43
C ILE A 131 5.00 10.39 -8.93
N ALA A 132 4.09 9.89 -8.10
CA ALA A 132 2.64 10.01 -8.30
C ALA A 132 1.95 9.98 -6.94
N ASP A 133 0.95 10.83 -6.74
CA ASP A 133 0.15 10.88 -5.51
C ASP A 133 -1.32 11.11 -5.84
N GLY A 134 -2.21 10.66 -4.96
CA GLY A 134 -3.66 10.74 -5.18
C GLY A 134 -4.16 9.83 -6.32
N LEU A 135 -3.48 8.73 -6.62
CA LEU A 135 -3.93 7.77 -7.62
C LEU A 135 -5.19 7.06 -7.16
N PHE A 136 -6.08 6.79 -8.11
CA PHE A 136 -7.34 6.07 -7.91
C PHE A 136 -8.13 6.60 -6.70
N PRO A 137 -8.45 7.90 -6.61
CA PRO A 137 -9.12 8.44 -5.44
C PRO A 137 -10.53 7.88 -5.34
N HIS A 138 -10.84 7.31 -4.19
CA HIS A 138 -12.03 6.50 -4.06
C HIS A 138 -12.59 6.63 -2.64
N TYR A 139 -13.17 7.79 -2.37
CA TYR A 139 -13.70 8.15 -1.06
C TYR A 139 -15.23 7.99 -1.00
N PRO A 140 -15.83 7.70 0.17
CA PRO A 140 -17.28 7.72 0.30
C PRO A 140 -17.80 9.11 -0.02
N VAL A 141 -18.92 9.16 -0.73
CA VAL A 141 -19.65 10.40 -0.99
C VAL A 141 -20.74 10.54 0.07
N GLY A 142 -20.74 11.65 0.79
CA GLY A 142 -21.77 11.95 1.79
C GLY A 142 -21.70 11.04 3.02
N ASP A 143 -22.83 10.43 3.38
CA ASP A 143 -23.02 9.53 4.52
C ASP A 143 -22.86 8.04 4.16
N GLN A 144 -22.45 7.74 2.92
CA GLN A 144 -22.17 6.37 2.50
C GLN A 144 -21.10 5.75 3.38
N ARG A 145 -21.31 4.50 3.81
CA ARG A 145 -20.27 3.75 4.52
C ARG A 145 -19.04 3.68 3.62
N ALA A 146 -17.87 3.97 4.18
CA ALA A 146 -16.57 3.89 3.48
C ALA A 146 -16.20 2.49 2.97
N SER A 147 -17.08 1.51 3.17
CA SER A 147 -16.93 0.09 2.81
C SER A 147 -18.05 -0.44 1.90
N PHE A 148 -19.00 0.40 1.46
CA PHE A 148 -20.02 -0.03 0.48
C PHE A 148 -19.43 0.12 -0.92
N ARG A 149 -18.78 -0.94 -1.39
CA ARG A 149 -18.24 -1.07 -2.75
C ARG A 149 -18.64 -2.40 -3.38
N PRO A 150 -18.39 -2.58 -4.69
CA PRO A 150 -18.83 -3.75 -5.46
C PRO A 150 -18.37 -5.08 -4.84
N GLU A 151 -18.89 -6.19 -5.34
CA GLU A 151 -18.44 -7.54 -4.98
C GLU A 151 -16.91 -7.62 -5.03
N THR A 152 -16.27 -8.04 -3.93
CA THR A 152 -14.82 -8.29 -3.90
C THR A 152 -14.51 -9.64 -4.56
N PRO A 153 -13.37 -9.78 -5.28
CA PRO A 153 -12.32 -8.76 -5.49
C PRO A 153 -12.75 -7.67 -6.47
N MET A 154 -12.24 -6.45 -6.28
CA MET A 154 -12.49 -5.37 -7.24
C MET A 154 -11.74 -5.61 -8.55
N ASP A 155 -12.19 -5.01 -9.65
CA ASP A 155 -11.37 -4.92 -10.85
C ASP A 155 -10.01 -4.25 -10.52
N PRO A 156 -8.90 -4.65 -11.16
CA PRO A 156 -7.60 -4.06 -10.89
C PRO A 156 -7.57 -2.55 -11.13
N TRP A 157 -6.86 -1.82 -10.27
CA TRP A 157 -6.49 -0.44 -10.50
C TRP A 157 -5.23 -0.38 -11.36
N GLU A 158 -5.27 0.37 -12.45
CA GLU A 158 -4.17 0.45 -13.41
C GLU A 158 -3.88 1.88 -13.83
N ALA A 159 -2.60 2.25 -13.86
CA ALA A 159 -2.13 3.54 -14.35
C ALA A 159 -0.72 3.45 -14.92
N ASP A 160 -0.42 4.34 -15.86
CA ASP A 160 0.93 4.51 -16.38
C ASP A 160 1.63 5.68 -15.66
N ILE A 161 2.71 5.39 -14.94
CA ILE A 161 3.45 6.35 -14.12
C ILE A 161 4.74 6.79 -14.82
N ALA A 162 4.99 8.09 -14.88
CA ALA A 162 6.23 8.62 -15.45
C ALA A 162 7.45 8.24 -14.58
N ILE A 163 8.45 7.61 -15.20
CA ILE A 163 9.72 7.27 -14.56
C ILE A 163 10.78 8.30 -14.95
N PRO A 164 11.59 8.82 -14.01
CA PRO A 164 12.65 9.75 -14.35
C PRO A 164 13.70 9.10 -15.26
N ASN A 165 14.36 9.89 -16.10
CA ASN A 165 15.40 9.37 -16.99
C ASN A 165 16.73 9.27 -16.25
N ILE A 166 16.97 8.12 -15.61
CA ILE A 166 18.10 7.89 -14.70
C ILE A 166 18.72 6.51 -14.94
N ASN A 167 19.96 6.32 -14.47
CA ASN A 167 20.58 5.01 -14.33
C ASN A 167 20.56 4.58 -12.87
N CYS A 168 20.05 3.38 -12.61
CA CYS A 168 19.96 2.83 -11.27
C CYS A 168 19.84 1.31 -11.34
N GLU A 169 20.87 0.61 -10.82
CA GLU A 169 20.94 -0.86 -10.88
C GLU A 169 19.96 -1.56 -9.95
N LYS A 170 19.61 -0.91 -8.82
CA LYS A 170 18.64 -1.43 -7.86
C LYS A 170 17.93 -0.30 -7.11
N CYS A 171 16.85 0.19 -7.71
CA CYS A 171 15.97 1.19 -7.11
C CYS A 171 14.82 0.49 -6.41
N THR A 172 14.16 1.17 -5.49
CA THR A 172 12.90 0.69 -4.91
C THR A 172 11.76 1.62 -5.31
N LEU A 173 10.74 1.05 -5.94
CA LEU A 173 9.45 1.70 -6.15
C LEU A 173 8.53 1.33 -4.99
N GLN A 174 8.14 2.29 -4.17
CA GLN A 174 7.15 2.12 -3.12
C GLN A 174 5.76 2.42 -3.68
N VAL A 175 4.79 1.57 -3.34
CA VAL A 175 3.36 1.79 -3.57
C VAL A 175 2.67 1.67 -2.22
N ILE A 176 1.97 2.72 -1.79
CA ILE A 176 1.16 2.68 -0.58
C ILE A 176 -0.30 2.91 -0.88
N GLN A 177 -1.17 2.26 -0.11
CA GLN A 177 -2.59 2.57 -0.02
C GLN A 177 -2.84 3.33 1.26
N PHE A 178 -3.25 4.60 1.19
CA PHE A 178 -3.80 5.28 2.36
C PHE A 178 -5.26 4.87 2.52
N MET A 179 -5.65 4.48 3.74
CA MET A 179 -7.01 4.06 4.07
C MET A 179 -7.70 5.14 4.90
N ALA A 180 -8.79 5.69 4.39
CA ALA A 180 -9.74 6.55 5.11
C ALA A 180 -10.85 5.72 5.77
N ASP A 181 -11.48 6.30 6.80
CA ASP A 181 -12.43 5.62 7.70
C ASP A 181 -11.84 4.31 8.25
N HIS A 182 -10.54 4.34 8.54
CA HIS A 182 -9.79 3.17 9.00
C HIS A 182 -9.24 3.43 10.41
N VAL A 183 -9.25 2.39 11.23
CA VAL A 183 -8.64 2.41 12.57
C VAL A 183 -7.11 2.32 12.45
N TYR A 184 -6.36 2.83 13.43
CA TYR A 184 -4.90 2.75 13.38
C TYR A 184 -4.39 1.30 13.39
N ASN A 185 -3.58 0.91 12.40
CA ASN A 185 -2.87 -0.37 12.38
C ASN A 185 -1.55 -0.31 13.15
N THR A 186 -1.28 -1.34 13.95
CA THR A 186 0.02 -1.51 14.61
C THR A 186 0.69 -2.79 14.09
N PRO A 187 1.76 -2.73 13.30
CA PRO A 187 2.34 -1.53 12.65
C PRO A 187 1.53 -1.09 11.41
N GLY A 188 1.92 0.04 10.81
CA GLY A 188 1.43 0.49 9.50
C GLY A 188 0.54 1.73 9.51
N GLY A 189 0.10 2.18 10.70
CA GLY A 189 -0.75 3.36 10.81
C GLY A 189 -2.01 3.22 9.96
N TYR A 190 -2.26 4.18 9.07
CA TYR A 190 -3.41 4.14 8.16
C TYR A 190 -3.04 3.68 6.75
N SER A 191 -1.87 3.06 6.57
CA SER A 191 -1.40 2.66 5.25
C SER A 191 -1.04 1.18 5.15
N TYR A 192 -1.22 0.65 3.95
CA TYR A 192 -0.55 -0.58 3.51
C TYR A 192 0.55 -0.25 2.52
N HIS A 193 1.57 -1.10 2.50
CA HIS A 193 2.83 -0.84 1.84
C HIS A 193 3.27 -2.03 1.00
N HIS A 194 3.63 -1.75 -0.24
CA HIS A 194 4.34 -2.67 -1.11
C HIS A 194 5.51 -1.97 -1.75
N CYS A 195 6.49 -2.76 -2.17
CA CYS A 195 7.61 -2.25 -2.95
C CYS A 195 7.91 -3.19 -4.13
N ALA A 196 8.55 -2.66 -5.15
CA ALA A 196 9.19 -3.43 -6.21
C ALA A 196 10.65 -2.99 -6.35
N ASP A 197 11.52 -3.94 -6.65
CA ASP A 197 12.90 -3.63 -7.00
C ASP A 197 12.99 -3.40 -8.51
N LEU A 198 13.56 -2.27 -8.92
CA LEU A 198 13.69 -1.86 -10.32
C LEU A 198 15.15 -1.76 -10.73
N LYS A 199 15.44 -2.12 -11.98
CA LYS A 199 16.65 -1.69 -12.68
C LYS A 199 16.25 -0.69 -13.75
N ILE A 200 16.64 0.57 -13.56
CA ILE A 200 16.33 1.66 -14.50
C ILE A 200 17.58 1.95 -15.35
N THR A 201 17.43 1.86 -16.67
CA THR A 201 18.48 2.25 -17.62
C THR A 201 18.02 3.48 -18.39
N ALA A 202 18.81 4.55 -18.31
CA ALA A 202 18.48 5.81 -18.96
C ALA A 202 18.33 5.63 -20.47
N ASP A 203 17.32 6.28 -21.03
CA ASP A 203 17.14 6.44 -22.46
C ASP A 203 18.15 7.49 -22.97
N PRO A 204 19.14 7.10 -23.82
CA PRO A 204 20.16 8.02 -24.30
C PRO A 204 19.62 9.10 -25.23
N SER A 205 18.36 9.00 -25.68
CA SER A 205 17.70 10.02 -26.48
C SER A 205 17.04 11.13 -25.66
N LYS A 206 17.03 11.02 -24.32
CA LYS A 206 16.41 11.97 -23.39
C LYS A 206 17.45 12.57 -22.44
N PRO A 207 17.23 13.80 -21.94
CA PRO A 207 18.11 14.37 -20.92
C PRO A 207 18.06 13.52 -19.64
N ILE A 208 19.20 13.38 -18.97
CA ILE A 208 19.28 12.75 -17.65
C ILE A 208 18.59 13.66 -16.62
N ASP A 209 17.83 13.07 -15.71
CA ASP A 209 17.18 13.78 -14.60
C ASP A 209 18.16 13.91 -13.41
N ASP A 210 18.93 15.00 -13.41
CA ASP A 210 19.98 15.30 -12.42
C ASP A 210 19.46 15.65 -11.02
N ARG A 211 18.14 15.80 -10.85
CA ARG A 211 17.50 15.99 -9.56
C ARG A 211 17.53 14.73 -8.69
N TRP A 212 17.82 13.58 -9.30
CA TRP A 212 17.94 12.30 -8.61
C TRP A 212 19.38 12.01 -8.20
N PRO A 213 19.60 11.32 -7.06
CA PRO A 213 20.94 10.97 -6.62
C PRO A 213 21.70 10.10 -7.63
N GLY A 214 23.03 10.28 -7.69
CA GLY A 214 23.91 9.44 -8.52
C GLY A 214 23.83 9.68 -10.03
N GLN A 215 23.13 10.72 -10.48
CA GLN A 215 22.90 10.99 -11.91
C GLN A 215 23.82 12.06 -12.51
N MET A 216 24.66 12.69 -11.70
CA MET A 216 25.64 13.65 -12.21
C MET A 216 26.67 12.93 -13.08
N MET A 217 26.73 13.32 -14.35
CA MET A 217 27.82 12.95 -15.25
C MET A 217 29.13 13.45 -14.63
N THR A 218 30.07 12.55 -14.34
CA THR A 218 31.46 12.97 -14.17
C THR A 218 31.88 13.56 -15.51
N ASN A 219 32.14 14.87 -15.53
CA ASN A 219 32.88 15.46 -16.64
C ASN A 219 34.30 14.89 -16.55
N ASP A 220 34.56 13.84 -17.31
CA ASP A 220 35.92 13.40 -17.62
C ASP A 220 36.63 14.44 -18.50
#